data_AF-A0A2V5MI06-F1
#
_entry.id   AF-A0A2V5MI06-F1
#
_cell.length_a   1.000
_cell.length_b   1.000
_cell.length_c   1.000
_cell.angle_alpha   90.00
_cell.angle_beta   90.00
_cell.angle_gamma   90.00
#
_symmetry.space_group_name_H-M   'P 1'
#
loop_
_entity.id
_entity.type
_entity.pdbx_description
1 polymer ?
#
loop_
_entity_poly.entity_id
_entity_poly.type
_entity_poly.pdbx_seq_one_letter_code
_entity_poly.pdbx_strand_id
1 'polypeptide(L)'
;MKGVVVTHGTDTLEETAYLHDLIVVSEKPVVFVGSMRNSSELSWDGPANLRSAVRVAIDPSARGLGGLVVMNDQLLAAADATKTHTEAIGTFQGRDFGPLGVVDKDCIIVTRRPLKREHIAAERLEERVEIIKLSA
;
A
#
# COMPACT_ATOMS: atom_id res chain seq x y z
N MET A 1 -17.96 4.12 -9.15
CA MET A 1 -17.01 3.91 -8.02
C MET A 1 -15.84 4.89 -8.15
N LYS A 2 -15.42 5.55 -7.06
CA LYS A 2 -14.32 6.55 -7.05
C LYS A 2 -12.93 5.90 -6.85
N GLY A 3 -12.87 4.84 -6.05
CA GLY A 3 -11.70 4.01 -5.76
C GLY A 3 -12.12 2.80 -4.90
N VAL A 4 -11.16 2.00 -4.47
CA VAL A 4 -11.36 0.84 -3.58
C VAL A 4 -10.41 0.95 -2.40
N VAL A 5 -10.89 0.60 -1.20
CA VAL A 5 -10.05 0.41 -0.01
C VAL A 5 -10.08 -1.07 0.37
N VAL A 6 -8.91 -1.66 0.56
CA VAL A 6 -8.71 -3.06 0.94
C VAL A 6 -8.07 -3.10 2.31
N THR A 7 -8.82 -3.55 3.31
CA THR A 7 -8.26 -3.86 4.63
C THR A 7 -7.52 -5.19 4.58
N HIS A 8 -6.28 -5.21 5.06
CA HIS A 8 -5.41 -6.41 4.99
C HIS A 8 -4.53 -6.53 6.24
N GLY A 9 -4.14 -7.76 6.59
CA GLY A 9 -3.13 -8.01 7.63
C GLY A 9 -1.76 -7.50 7.19
N THR A 10 -0.96 -6.96 8.10
CA THR A 10 0.28 -6.26 7.73
C THR A 10 1.42 -7.18 7.31
N ASP A 11 1.36 -8.48 7.62
CA ASP A 11 2.49 -9.40 7.38
C ASP A 11 2.76 -9.68 5.91
N THR A 12 1.71 -9.73 5.08
CA THR A 12 1.81 -10.00 3.63
C THR A 12 1.13 -8.92 2.79
N LEU A 13 0.89 -7.74 3.38
CA LEU A 13 0.23 -6.63 2.71
C LEU A 13 1.00 -6.19 1.46
N GLU A 14 2.33 -6.11 1.55
CA GLU A 14 3.20 -5.71 0.44
C GLU A 14 3.11 -6.67 -0.75
N GLU A 15 3.05 -7.97 -0.50
CA GLU A 15 2.93 -9.01 -1.54
C GLU A 15 1.59 -8.91 -2.27
N THR A 16 0.48 -8.83 -1.53
CA THR A 16 -0.85 -8.68 -2.12
C THR A 16 -1.00 -7.36 -2.90
N ALA A 17 -0.48 -6.27 -2.35
CA ALA A 17 -0.53 -4.96 -3.00
C ALA A 17 0.27 -4.94 -4.30
N TYR A 18 1.48 -5.53 -4.28
CA TYR A 18 2.34 -5.62 -5.46
C TYR A 18 1.73 -6.52 -6.54
N LEU A 19 1.22 -7.70 -6.17
CA LEU A 19 0.51 -8.59 -7.09
C LEU A 19 -0.67 -7.86 -7.76
N HIS A 20 -1.47 -7.13 -6.98
CA HIS A 20 -2.56 -6.32 -7.53
C HIS A 20 -2.04 -5.27 -8.52
N ASP A 21 -0.98 -4.53 -8.19
CA ASP A 21 -0.44 -3.48 -9.05
C ASP A 21 0.05 -4.02 -10.41
N LEU A 22 0.57 -5.26 -10.41
CA LEU A 22 1.01 -5.96 -11.62
C LEU A 22 -0.13 -6.44 -12.51
N ILE A 23 -1.28 -6.83 -11.95
CA ILE A 23 -2.34 -7.50 -12.74
C ILE A 23 -3.55 -6.61 -13.04
N VAL A 24 -3.79 -5.54 -12.26
CA VAL A 24 -4.98 -4.69 -12.42
C VAL A 24 -4.69 -3.43 -13.24
N VAL A 25 -5.33 -3.35 -14.41
CA VAL A 25 -5.31 -2.14 -15.25
C VAL A 25 -6.49 -1.23 -14.89
N SER A 26 -6.22 -0.21 -14.08
CA SER A 26 -7.20 0.81 -13.71
C SER A 26 -6.52 2.12 -13.34
N GLU A 27 -7.14 3.24 -13.74
CA GLU A 27 -6.74 4.56 -13.24
C GLU A 27 -7.36 4.88 -11.87
N LYS A 28 -8.39 4.15 -11.46
CA LYS A 28 -9.03 4.31 -10.15
C LYS A 28 -8.07 3.81 -9.07
N PRO A 29 -7.87 4.56 -7.98
CA PRO A 29 -6.97 4.14 -6.92
C PRO A 29 -7.50 2.90 -6.21
N VAL A 30 -6.59 1.96 -5.92
CA VAL A 30 -6.84 0.82 -5.03
C VAL A 30 -5.85 0.94 -3.88
N VAL A 31 -6.40 1.14 -2.68
CA VAL A 31 -5.64 1.51 -1.49
C VAL A 31 -5.68 0.37 -0.48
N PHE A 32 -4.54 -0.25 -0.23
CA PHE A 32 -4.33 -1.26 0.80
C PHE A 32 -4.00 -0.57 2.12
N VAL A 33 -4.63 -1.04 3.19
CA VAL A 33 -4.49 -0.47 4.53
C VAL A 33 -4.55 -1.57 5.58
N GLY A 34 -3.80 -1.40 6.65
CA GLY A 34 -3.78 -2.32 7.79
C GLY A 34 -3.69 -1.58 9.11
N SER A 35 -3.35 -2.34 10.15
CA SER A 35 -3.08 -1.83 11.49
C SER A 35 -1.95 -2.64 12.09
N MET A 36 -1.01 -1.97 12.76
CA MET A 36 0.06 -2.65 13.50
C MET A 36 -0.39 -3.10 14.89
N ARG A 37 -1.36 -2.40 15.48
CA ARG A 37 -2.01 -2.79 16.74
C ARG A 37 -3.36 -3.44 16.47
N ASN A 38 -3.76 -4.34 17.35
CA ASN A 38 -5.09 -4.91 17.40
C ASN A 38 -6.12 -3.85 17.84
N SER A 39 -7.38 -4.01 17.43
CA SER A 39 -8.50 -3.16 17.84
C SER A 39 -8.75 -3.05 19.34
N SER A 40 -8.29 -4.04 20.11
CA SER A 40 -8.41 -4.05 21.58
C SER A 40 -7.24 -3.36 22.29
N GLU A 41 -6.18 -2.97 21.58
CA GLU A 41 -5.02 -2.33 22.18
C GLU A 41 -5.21 -0.82 22.34
N LEU A 42 -4.54 -0.26 23.35
CA LEU A 42 -4.49 1.19 23.54
C LEU A 42 -3.80 1.86 22.35
N SER A 43 -4.36 2.98 21.90
CA SER A 43 -3.83 3.74 20.76
C SER A 43 -3.73 2.90 19.48
N TRP A 44 -4.75 2.08 19.24
CA TRP A 44 -4.97 1.34 18.00
C TRP A 44 -4.96 2.29 16.78
N ASP A 45 -4.12 1.97 15.78
CA ASP A 45 -3.84 2.82 14.61
C ASP A 45 -4.85 2.64 13.46
N GLY A 46 -5.71 1.61 13.52
CA GLY A 46 -6.63 1.26 12.45
C GLY A 46 -7.62 2.36 12.03
N PRO A 47 -8.29 3.10 12.95
CA PRO A 47 -9.22 4.15 12.59
C PRO A 47 -8.55 5.31 11.82
N ALA A 48 -7.33 5.68 12.25
CA ALA A 48 -6.56 6.72 11.58
C ALA A 48 -6.12 6.27 10.19
N ASN A 49 -5.53 5.07 10.10
CA ASN A 49 -5.10 4.49 8.82
C ASN A 49 -6.28 4.34 7.84
N LEU A 50 -7.43 3.83 8.30
CA LEU A 50 -8.62 3.65 7.47
C LEU A 50 -9.18 4.98 6.97
N ARG A 51 -9.24 6.00 7.83
CA ARG A 51 -9.64 7.37 7.43
C ARG A 51 -8.72 7.91 6.33
N SER A 52 -7.41 7.74 6.51
CA SER A 52 -6.40 8.19 5.53
C SER A 52 -6.50 7.41 4.22
N ALA A 53 -6.75 6.10 4.27
CA ALA A 53 -6.95 5.26 3.09
C ALA A 53 -8.21 5.65 2.30
N VAL A 54 -9.33 5.89 2.98
CA VAL A 54 -10.57 6.38 2.35
C VAL A 54 -10.34 7.74 1.69
N ARG A 55 -9.61 8.65 2.36
CA ARG A 55 -9.26 9.97 1.79
C ARG A 55 -8.50 9.82 0.48
N VAL A 56 -7.47 8.98 0.46
CA VAL A 56 -6.68 8.70 -0.74
C VAL A 56 -7.56 8.08 -1.84
N ALA A 57 -8.43 7.13 -1.51
CA ALA A 57 -9.27 6.43 -2.48
C ALA A 57 -10.31 7.32 -3.18
N ILE A 58 -10.70 8.46 -2.59
CA ILE A 58 -11.65 9.41 -3.17
C ILE A 58 -10.98 10.63 -3.82
N ASP A 59 -9.69 10.86 -3.56
CA ASP A 59 -8.99 12.04 -4.04
C ASP A 59 -8.62 11.92 -5.53
N PRO A 60 -8.93 12.92 -6.38
CA PRO A 60 -8.58 12.89 -7.80
C PRO A 60 -7.08 12.78 -8.08
N SER A 61 -6.22 13.33 -7.21
CA SER A 61 -4.77 13.33 -7.41
C SER A 61 -4.14 11.94 -7.26
N ALA A 62 -4.82 11.00 -6.59
CA ALA A 62 -4.42 9.61 -6.46
C ALA A 62 -4.67 8.78 -7.73
N ARG A 63 -5.38 9.32 -8.73
CA ARG A 63 -5.63 8.61 -9.99
C ARG A 63 -4.33 8.37 -10.77
N GLY A 64 -4.26 7.19 -11.35
CA GLY A 64 -3.13 6.75 -12.16
C GLY A 64 -1.86 6.43 -11.37
N LEU A 65 -1.88 6.51 -10.02
CA LEU A 65 -0.73 6.15 -9.20
C LEU A 65 -0.54 4.63 -9.02
N GLY A 66 -1.54 3.83 -9.40
CA GLY A 66 -1.52 2.37 -9.29
C GLY A 66 -2.06 1.82 -7.98
N GLY A 67 -1.58 0.64 -7.59
CA GLY A 67 -1.77 0.08 -6.26
C GLY A 67 -1.05 0.93 -5.23
N LEU A 68 -1.74 1.27 -4.14
CA LEU A 68 -1.23 2.16 -3.10
C LEU A 68 -1.30 1.47 -1.75
N VAL A 69 -0.29 1.66 -0.92
CA VAL A 69 -0.33 1.30 0.51
C VAL A 69 -0.40 2.58 1.33
N VAL A 70 -1.37 2.67 2.24
CA VAL A 70 -1.52 3.81 3.14
C VAL A 70 -1.45 3.36 4.58
N MET A 71 -0.39 3.77 5.26
CA MET A 71 -0.11 3.44 6.66
C MET A 71 0.59 4.64 7.31
N ASN A 72 0.22 4.99 8.55
CA ASN A 72 0.87 6.06 9.31
C ASN A 72 0.94 7.39 8.52
N ASP A 73 -0.17 7.75 7.86
CA ASP A 73 -0.33 8.94 7.01
C ASP A 73 0.64 9.05 5.82
N GLN A 74 1.33 7.96 5.46
CA GLN A 74 2.18 7.90 4.28
C GLN A 74 1.45 7.24 3.10
N LEU A 75 1.67 7.79 1.91
CA LEU A 75 1.21 7.22 0.65
C LEU A 75 2.39 6.52 -0.04
N LEU A 76 2.35 5.19 -0.12
CA LEU A 76 3.42 4.38 -0.72
C LEU A 76 2.94 3.75 -2.03
N ALA A 77 3.85 3.64 -3.01
CA ALA A 77 3.61 2.81 -4.19
C ALA A 77 3.61 1.34 -3.77
N ALA A 78 2.66 0.54 -4.23
CA ALA A 78 2.60 -0.89 -3.90
C ALA A 78 3.89 -1.64 -4.28
N ALA A 79 4.52 -1.27 -5.40
CA ALA A 79 5.79 -1.86 -5.84
C ALA A 79 6.99 -1.54 -4.95
N ASP A 80 6.95 -0.46 -4.16
CA ASP A 80 8.07 -0.02 -3.32
C ASP A 80 7.83 -0.26 -1.82
N ALA A 81 6.58 -0.52 -1.42
CA ALA A 81 6.18 -0.62 -0.03
C ALA A 81 6.72 -1.90 0.61
N THR A 82 7.37 -1.78 1.76
CA THR A 82 7.82 -2.94 2.55
C THR A 82 7.73 -2.68 4.04
N LYS A 83 7.39 -3.72 4.81
CA LYS A 83 7.35 -3.76 6.26
C LYS A 83 8.76 -3.96 6.81
N THR A 84 9.32 -2.90 7.38
CA THR A 84 10.72 -2.83 7.85
C THR A 84 10.94 -3.26 9.30
N HIS A 85 9.88 -3.40 10.07
CA HIS A 85 9.88 -3.69 11.50
C HIS A 85 8.65 -4.53 11.90
N THR A 86 8.81 -5.40 12.89
CA THR A 86 7.77 -6.32 13.37
C THR A 86 6.61 -5.60 14.08
N GLU A 87 6.91 -4.58 14.88
CA GLU A 87 5.91 -3.93 15.75
C GLU A 87 5.70 -2.42 15.55
N ALA A 88 6.60 -1.71 14.86
CA ALA A 88 6.54 -0.25 14.78
C ALA A 88 5.36 0.20 13.88
N ILE A 89 4.61 1.22 14.32
CA ILE A 89 3.49 1.77 13.52
C ILE A 89 3.97 2.32 12.17
N GLY A 90 5.12 3.00 12.16
CA GLY A 90 5.78 3.52 10.95
C GLY A 90 6.63 2.48 10.19
N THR A 91 6.25 1.20 10.25
CA THR A 91 7.05 0.11 9.67
C THR A 91 7.02 0.07 8.14
N PHE A 92 5.93 0.49 7.52
CA PHE A 92 5.84 0.51 6.07
C PHE A 92 6.64 1.67 5.50
N GLN A 93 7.60 1.36 4.64
CA GLN A 93 8.47 2.35 3.98
C GLN A 93 8.60 2.05 2.49
N GLY A 94 8.84 3.09 1.70
CA GLY A 94 9.21 2.95 0.29
C GLY A 94 10.72 2.71 0.19
N ARG A 95 11.16 1.47 -0.03
CA ARG A 95 12.56 1.05 0.16
C ARG A 95 13.60 1.89 -0.58
N ASP A 96 13.36 2.18 -1.86
CA ASP A 96 14.35 2.82 -2.71
C ASP A 96 14.13 4.33 -2.88
N PHE A 97 12.87 4.76 -2.88
CA PHE A 97 12.51 6.13 -3.26
C PHE A 97 11.68 6.87 -2.21
N GLY A 98 11.33 6.23 -1.09
CA GLY A 98 10.43 6.78 -0.07
C GLY A 98 8.97 6.85 -0.52
N PRO A 99 8.11 7.59 0.19
CA PRO A 99 6.70 7.72 -0.14
C PRO A 99 6.45 8.54 -1.40
N LEU A 100 5.32 8.27 -2.06
CA LEU A 100 4.76 9.11 -3.13
C LEU A 100 4.21 10.43 -2.60
N GLY A 101 3.86 10.46 -1.32
CA GLY A 101 3.24 11.59 -0.68
C GLY A 101 2.81 11.30 0.75
N VAL A 102 2.03 12.21 1.32
CA VAL A 102 1.47 12.11 2.66
C VAL A 102 -0.01 12.48 2.67
N VAL A 103 -0.73 12.00 3.67
CA VAL A 103 -2.08 12.44 4.00
C VAL A 103 -1.95 13.51 5.08
N ASP A 104 -2.30 14.76 4.75
CA ASP A 104 -2.29 15.86 5.71
C ASP A 104 -3.73 16.28 6.03
N LYS A 105 -4.18 15.94 7.24
CA LYS A 105 -5.50 16.26 7.82
C LYS A 105 -6.67 15.91 6.89
N ASP A 106 -6.95 16.79 5.92
CA ASP A 106 -8.10 16.74 5.03
C ASP A 106 -7.76 16.63 3.54
N CYS A 107 -6.47 16.60 3.18
CA CYS A 107 -6.02 16.41 1.80
C CYS A 107 -4.89 15.40 1.72
N ILE A 108 -4.51 15.07 0.48
CA ILE A 108 -3.29 14.33 0.19
C ILE A 108 -2.32 15.24 -0.56
N ILE A 109 -1.03 15.12 -0.23
CA ILE A 109 0.04 15.86 -0.88
C ILE A 109 0.89 14.84 -1.62
N VAL A 110 0.71 14.76 -2.94
CA VAL A 110 1.49 13.88 -3.81
C VAL A 110 2.72 14.63 -4.30
N THR A 111 3.92 14.16 -3.92
CA THR A 111 5.21 14.77 -4.27
C THR A 111 5.96 13.97 -5.34
N ARG A 112 5.68 12.67 -5.48
CA ARG A 112 6.24 11.79 -6.53
C ARG A 112 5.12 11.02 -7.22
N ARG A 113 5.28 10.80 -8.53
CA ARG A 113 4.46 9.87 -9.31
C ARG A 113 5.33 8.72 -9.82
N PRO A 114 4.88 7.45 -9.78
CA PRO A 114 5.61 6.36 -10.40
C PRO A 114 5.75 6.59 -11.91
N LEU A 115 6.98 6.61 -12.44
CA LEU A 115 7.26 6.89 -13.85
C LEU A 115 6.97 5.69 -14.76
N LYS A 116 7.17 4.48 -14.26
CA LYS A 116 6.92 3.24 -14.98
C LYS A 116 6.22 2.26 -14.03
N ARG A 117 5.06 1.78 -14.44
CA ARG A 117 4.35 0.68 -13.80
C ARG A 117 4.48 -0.54 -14.69
N GLU A 118 4.81 -1.66 -14.08
CA GLU A 118 4.82 -2.94 -14.77
C GLU A 118 3.41 -3.52 -14.74
N HIS A 119 2.97 -4.07 -15.88
CA HIS A 119 1.72 -4.78 -15.97
C HIS A 119 1.97 -6.12 -16.65
N ILE A 120 1.51 -7.19 -16.01
CA ILE A 120 1.70 -8.56 -16.47
C ILE A 120 0.31 -9.12 -16.78
N ALA A 121 0.08 -9.40 -18.06
CA ALA A 121 -1.12 -10.13 -18.48
C ALA A 121 -1.01 -11.58 -17.98
N ALA A 122 -1.82 -11.93 -16.98
CA ALA A 122 -1.84 -13.26 -16.39
C ALA A 122 -3.28 -13.78 -16.31
N GLU A 123 -3.49 -15.04 -16.72
CA GLU A 123 -4.78 -15.72 -16.65
C GLU A 123 -4.97 -16.50 -15.34
N ARG A 124 -3.86 -16.85 -14.67
CA ARG A 124 -3.84 -17.62 -13.42
C ARG A 124 -2.61 -17.27 -12.58
N LEU A 125 -2.69 -17.56 -11.29
CA LEU A 125 -1.53 -17.51 -10.39
C LEU A 125 -0.68 -18.78 -10.60
N GLU A 126 0.64 -18.63 -10.62
CA GLU A 126 1.57 -19.76 -10.50
C GLU A 126 1.91 -19.93 -9.02
N GLU A 127 1.58 -21.09 -8.47
CA GLU A 127 1.70 -21.38 -7.05
C GLU A 127 3.04 -22.04 -6.70
N ARG A 128 3.75 -22.61 -7.69
CA ARG A 128 5.01 -23.33 -7.48
C ARG A 128 6.20 -22.38 -7.59
N VAL A 129 6.24 -21.40 -6.70
CA VAL A 129 7.33 -20.45 -6.56
C VAL A 129 7.94 -20.62 -5.17
N GLU A 130 9.20 -21.04 -5.11
CA GLU A 130 9.93 -21.22 -3.86
C GLU A 130 10.94 -20.09 -3.65
N ILE A 131 11.02 -19.57 -2.42
CA ILE A 131 12.04 -18.60 -2.01
C ILE A 131 13.05 -19.34 -1.12
N ILE A 132 14.22 -19.64 -1.67
CA ILE A 132 15.30 -20.30 -0.93
C ILE A 132 16.21 -19.24 -0.33
N LYS A 133 16.20 -19.12 1.00
CA LYS A 133 17.12 -18.23 1.72
C LYS A 133 18.51 -18.85 1.76
N LEU A 134 19.49 -18.13 1.24
CA LEU A 134 20.90 -18.46 1.39
C LEU A 134 21.47 -17.70 2.59
N SER A 135 22.29 -18.36 3.40
CA SER A 135 23.07 -17.76 4.48
C SER A 135 24.52 -18.17 4.35
N ALA A 136 25.44 -17.23 4.54
CA ALA A 136 26.87 -17.50 4.66
C ALA A 136 27.23 -17.90 6.09
#